data_AF-A0A1M4XT37-F1
#
_entry.id   AF-A0A1M4XT37-F1
#
_cell.length_a   1.000
_cell.length_b   1.000
_cell.length_c   1.000
_cell.angle_alpha   90.00
_cell.angle_beta   90.00
_cell.angle_gamma   90.00
#
_symmetry.space_group_name_H-M   'P 1'
#
loop_
_entity.id
_entity.type
_entity.pdbx_description
1 polymer ?
#
loop_
_entity_poly.entity_id
_entity_poly.type
_entity_poly.pdbx_seq_one_letter_code
_entity_poly.pdbx_strand_id
1 'polypeptide(L)'
;MIIYEIEKDIEGTIHEDILMNRLDQCIKPVYNNFFGLEYHASVTLYDNTFLPCVVFRHLGKAIELKFNSLHAKVYHGTIQRTLLHQDDVQKDIIERIISQNNIIDLSDIVKIETCVYSFPEKLRKIKFNPTHYFLVRFDDGSFENFRGSETGFYEVPFGKEFENIVEIFSSTLMLQNGDIIELKNYMDWKNNEANFKKIHFGKPFFTCYFGGSHEKDFEEKLAKTRINFRE
;
A
#
# COMPACT_ATOMS: atom_id res chain seq x y z
N MET A 1 14.28 2.43 11.25
CA MET A 1 13.99 1.85 12.58
C MET A 1 13.64 0.39 12.40
N ILE A 2 14.22 -0.51 13.19
CA ILE A 2 13.91 -1.94 13.16
C ILE A 2 12.58 -2.17 13.88
N ILE A 3 11.67 -2.91 13.24
CA ILE A 3 10.33 -3.24 13.74
C ILE A 3 10.34 -4.67 14.29
N TYR A 4 10.95 -5.58 13.53
CA TYR A 4 11.09 -6.98 13.87
C TYR A 4 12.38 -7.53 13.27
N GLU A 5 13.06 -8.41 13.98
CA GLU A 5 14.24 -9.14 13.49
C GLU A 5 14.26 -10.50 14.15
N ILE A 6 14.41 -11.57 13.34
CA ILE A 6 14.63 -12.92 13.85
C ILE A 6 16.08 -12.98 14.35
N GLU A 7 16.28 -13.39 15.60
CA GLU A 7 17.62 -13.64 16.11
C GLU A 7 18.23 -14.83 15.34
N LYS A 8 19.44 -14.64 14.78
CA LYS A 8 20.10 -15.58 13.86
C LYS A 8 20.28 -17.02 14.37
N ASP A 9 20.13 -17.24 15.68
CA ASP A 9 20.37 -18.53 16.34
C ASP A 9 19.07 -19.25 16.79
N ILE A 10 17.90 -18.69 16.46
CA ILE A 10 16.60 -19.29 16.75
C ILE A 10 15.94 -19.66 15.42
N GLU A 11 15.68 -20.96 15.21
CA GLU A 11 14.71 -21.41 14.19
C GLU A 11 13.33 -20.85 14.58
N GLY A 12 13.07 -19.60 14.25
CA GLY A 12 11.84 -18.89 14.59
C GLY A 12 11.10 -18.53 13.31
N THR A 13 9.89 -19.03 13.15
CA THR A 13 8.95 -18.46 12.17
C THR A 13 8.32 -17.21 12.77
N ILE A 14 8.20 -16.13 11.98
CA ILE A 14 7.48 -14.93 12.41
C ILE A 14 6.00 -15.30 12.67
N HIS A 15 5.56 -15.18 13.92
CA HIS A 15 4.15 -15.37 14.24
C HIS A 15 3.33 -14.16 13.77
N GLU A 16 2.34 -14.40 12.92
CA GLU A 16 1.54 -13.35 12.26
C GLU A 16 0.96 -12.34 13.26
N ASP A 17 0.33 -12.82 14.34
CA ASP A 17 -0.25 -11.97 15.40
C ASP A 17 0.77 -11.02 16.06
N ILE A 18 1.98 -11.51 16.34
CA ILE A 18 3.04 -10.71 16.96
C ILE A 18 3.50 -9.63 15.98
N LEU A 19 3.68 -10.01 14.71
CA LEU A 19 4.07 -9.07 13.68
C LEU A 19 3.02 -7.98 13.47
N MET A 20 1.75 -8.34 13.34
CA MET A 20 0.67 -7.37 13.14
C MET A 20 0.62 -6.34 14.27
N ASN A 21 0.76 -6.77 15.52
CA ASN A 21 0.82 -5.86 16.66
C ASN A 21 2.05 -4.94 16.61
N ARG A 22 3.22 -5.47 16.23
CA ARG A 22 4.46 -4.68 16.06
C ARG A 22 4.33 -3.66 14.93
N LEU A 23 3.75 -4.04 13.80
CA LEU A 23 3.50 -3.15 12.67
C LEU A 23 2.59 -1.98 13.10
N ASP A 24 1.52 -2.26 13.83
CA ASP A 24 0.58 -1.23 14.29
C ASP A 24 1.18 -0.27 15.32
N GLN A 25 2.08 -0.75 16.17
CA GLN A 25 2.77 0.10 17.15
C GLN A 25 3.85 0.98 16.50
N CYS A 26 4.49 0.51 15.44
CA CYS A 26 5.67 1.15 14.86
C CYS A 26 5.40 1.96 13.59
N ILE A 27 4.35 1.63 12.84
CA ILE A 27 4.02 2.23 11.54
C ILE A 27 2.59 2.76 11.57
N LYS A 28 2.42 4.00 11.12
CA LYS A 28 1.06 4.53 10.90
C LYS A 28 0.41 3.78 9.73
N PRO A 29 -0.77 3.16 9.93
CA PRO A 29 -1.43 2.46 8.85
C PRO A 29 -1.91 3.42 7.77
N VAL A 30 -2.06 2.85 6.58
CA VAL A 30 -2.59 3.49 5.38
C VAL A 30 -3.90 2.80 5.04
N TYR A 31 -4.95 3.56 4.71
CA TYR A 31 -6.24 2.96 4.40
C TYR A 31 -6.41 2.72 2.90
N ASN A 32 -6.73 1.48 2.56
CA ASN A 32 -7.06 1.01 1.23
C ASN A 32 -8.54 0.63 1.15
N ASN A 33 -9.25 1.14 0.14
CA ASN A 33 -10.67 0.86 -0.03
C ASN A 33 -10.96 -0.63 -0.25
N PHE A 34 -10.04 -1.37 -0.91
CA PHE A 34 -10.21 -2.78 -1.23
C PHE A 34 -9.69 -3.70 -0.12
N PHE A 35 -8.55 -3.39 0.49
CA PHE A 35 -7.90 -4.25 1.49
C PHE A 35 -8.09 -3.83 2.96
N GLY A 36 -8.53 -2.59 3.24
CA GLY A 36 -8.62 -2.08 4.61
C GLY A 36 -7.30 -1.43 5.03
N LEU A 37 -6.88 -1.63 6.28
CA LEU A 37 -5.58 -1.13 6.72
C LEU A 37 -4.43 -1.89 6.06
N GLU A 38 -3.43 -1.13 5.64
CA GLU A 38 -2.18 -1.62 5.06
C GLU A 38 -1.00 -0.97 5.79
N TYR A 39 0.12 -1.70 5.89
CA TYR A 39 1.34 -1.21 6.53
C TYR A 39 2.50 -1.26 5.54
N HIS A 40 3.24 -0.16 5.45
CA HIS A 40 4.39 -0.05 4.54
C HIS A 40 5.70 -0.19 5.28
N ALA A 41 6.52 -1.12 4.82
CA ALA A 41 7.80 -1.43 5.44
C ALA A 41 8.84 -1.81 4.39
N SER A 42 10.08 -1.89 4.83
CA SER A 42 11.17 -2.54 4.11
C SER A 42 11.47 -3.87 4.78
N VAL A 43 11.85 -4.87 4.00
CA VAL A 43 12.15 -6.21 4.54
C VAL A 43 13.48 -6.73 4.03
N THR A 44 14.11 -7.58 4.83
CA THR A 44 15.25 -8.40 4.40
C THR A 44 14.84 -9.86 4.46
N LEU A 45 15.14 -10.62 3.41
CA LEU A 45 14.85 -12.04 3.30
C LEU A 45 16.02 -12.89 3.83
N TYR A 46 15.80 -14.20 4.02
CA TYR A 46 16.83 -15.14 4.47
C TYR A 46 18.08 -15.19 3.58
N ASP A 47 17.94 -14.94 2.28
CA ASP A 47 19.06 -14.88 1.33
C ASP A 47 19.82 -13.53 1.37
N ASN A 48 19.46 -12.64 2.29
CA ASN A 48 19.92 -11.25 2.41
C ASN A 48 19.44 -10.31 1.31
N THR A 49 18.48 -10.71 0.48
CA THR A 49 17.82 -9.80 -0.46
C THR A 49 17.06 -8.72 0.31
N PHE A 50 17.37 -7.45 0.04
CA PHE A 50 16.69 -6.31 0.63
C PHE A 50 15.59 -5.80 -0.30
N LEU A 51 14.36 -5.78 0.20
CA LEU A 51 13.18 -5.31 -0.52
C LEU A 51 12.69 -4.01 0.13
N PRO A 52 12.91 -2.85 -0.52
CA PRO A 52 12.69 -1.55 0.11
C PRO A 52 11.22 -1.18 0.28
N CYS A 53 10.32 -1.74 -0.54
CA CYS A 53 8.91 -1.39 -0.59
C CYS A 53 8.08 -2.67 -0.47
N VAL A 54 7.57 -2.95 0.72
CA VAL A 54 6.66 -4.06 1.00
C VAL A 54 5.38 -3.52 1.64
N VAL A 55 4.24 -3.98 1.13
CA VAL A 55 2.93 -3.73 1.72
C VAL A 55 2.48 -4.98 2.45
N PHE A 56 2.21 -4.83 3.72
CA PHE A 56 1.54 -5.82 4.55
C PHE A 56 0.04 -5.52 4.54
N ARG A 57 -0.78 -6.49 4.11
CA ARG A 57 -2.24 -6.31 4.03
C ARG A 57 -3.02 -7.58 4.29
N HIS A 58 -4.25 -7.44 4.77
CA HIS A 58 -5.14 -8.57 5.03
C HIS A 58 -6.06 -8.85 3.84
N LEU A 59 -6.32 -10.13 3.53
CA LEU A 59 -7.10 -10.54 2.34
C LEU A 59 -8.63 -10.51 2.55
N GLY A 60 -9.10 -10.74 3.77
CA GLY A 60 -10.51 -10.82 4.14
C GLY A 60 -11.47 -9.89 3.40
N LYS A 61 -11.25 -8.58 3.52
CA LYS A 61 -12.15 -7.55 2.98
C LYS A 61 -12.18 -7.59 1.46
N ALA A 62 -11.03 -7.80 0.84
CA ALA A 62 -10.90 -7.90 -0.60
C ALA A 62 -11.65 -9.14 -1.13
N ILE A 63 -11.55 -10.26 -0.43
CA ILE A 63 -12.31 -11.49 -0.73
C ILE A 63 -13.81 -11.23 -0.59
N GLU A 64 -14.25 -10.65 0.52
CA GLU A 64 -15.67 -10.36 0.79
C GLU A 64 -16.27 -9.43 -0.27
N LEU A 65 -15.59 -8.31 -0.58
CA LEU A 65 -16.04 -7.36 -1.59
C LEU A 65 -16.17 -8.01 -2.98
N LYS A 66 -15.19 -8.85 -3.37
CA LYS A 66 -15.22 -9.53 -4.66
C LYS A 66 -16.30 -10.59 -4.71
N PHE A 67 -16.45 -11.37 -3.65
CA PHE A 67 -17.50 -12.38 -3.49
C PHE A 67 -18.89 -11.75 -3.61
N ASN A 68 -19.16 -10.69 -2.84
CA ASN A 68 -20.43 -9.97 -2.88
C ASN A 68 -20.71 -9.36 -4.26
N SER A 69 -19.68 -8.81 -4.94
CA SER A 69 -19.81 -8.29 -6.31
C SER A 69 -20.17 -9.38 -7.33
N LEU A 70 -19.57 -10.57 -7.21
CA LEU A 70 -19.88 -11.71 -8.08
C LEU A 70 -21.30 -12.21 -7.83
N HIS A 71 -21.68 -12.41 -6.57
CA HIS A 71 -23.03 -12.85 -6.22
C HIS A 71 -24.10 -11.85 -6.67
N ALA A 72 -23.90 -10.55 -6.46
CA ALA A 72 -24.84 -9.53 -6.93
C ALA A 72 -25.05 -9.61 -8.45
N LYS A 73 -23.99 -9.79 -9.24
CA LYS A 73 -24.09 -9.96 -10.71
C LYS A 73 -24.85 -11.22 -11.11
N VAL A 74 -24.65 -12.32 -10.40
CA VAL A 74 -25.32 -13.61 -10.66
C VAL A 74 -26.80 -13.56 -10.29
N TYR A 75 -27.17 -12.90 -9.18
CA TYR A 75 -28.56 -12.84 -8.72
C TYR A 75 -29.43 -11.82 -9.47
N HIS A 76 -28.84 -10.83 -10.15
CA HIS A 76 -29.58 -9.87 -10.98
C HIS A 76 -29.85 -10.36 -12.42
N GLY A 77 -29.34 -11.53 -12.83
CA GLY A 77 -29.49 -12.06 -14.19
C GLY A 77 -29.57 -13.59 -14.25
N THR A 78 -30.75 -14.14 -13.97
CA THR A 78 -31.26 -15.44 -14.46
C THR A 78 -30.26 -16.58 -14.75
N ILE A 79 -29.77 -17.31 -13.73
CA ILE A 79 -29.42 -18.75 -13.88
C ILE A 79 -29.81 -19.51 -12.60
N GLN A 80 -30.31 -20.74 -12.81
CA GLN A 80 -30.90 -21.67 -11.85
C GLN A 80 -30.17 -21.87 -10.50
N ARG A 81 -30.99 -22.13 -9.49
CA ARG A 81 -30.78 -22.05 -8.05
C ARG A 81 -30.14 -23.28 -7.38
N THR A 82 -29.27 -24.05 -8.06
CA THR A 82 -28.95 -25.42 -7.60
C THR A 82 -27.53 -25.71 -7.11
N LEU A 83 -26.60 -24.75 -7.01
CA LEU A 83 -25.20 -25.07 -6.66
C LEU A 83 -24.55 -24.04 -5.72
N LEU A 84 -24.99 -23.92 -4.47
CA LEU A 84 -24.24 -23.17 -3.46
C LEU A 84 -24.15 -23.97 -2.15
N HIS A 85 -23.34 -25.02 -2.20
CA HIS A 85 -22.57 -25.51 -1.06
C HIS A 85 -21.06 -25.23 -1.29
N GLN A 86 -20.72 -24.16 -2.02
CA GLN A 86 -19.35 -23.90 -2.52
C GLN A 86 -18.85 -22.48 -2.21
N ASP A 87 -19.46 -21.73 -1.29
CA ASP A 87 -19.01 -20.38 -0.93
C ASP A 87 -17.52 -20.36 -0.56
N ASP A 88 -17.07 -21.36 0.19
CA ASP A 88 -15.66 -21.50 0.58
C ASP A 88 -14.76 -21.76 -0.64
N VAL A 89 -15.17 -22.64 -1.56
CA VAL A 89 -14.42 -22.90 -2.81
C VAL A 89 -14.32 -21.64 -3.66
N GLN A 90 -15.38 -20.83 -3.73
CA GLN A 90 -15.37 -19.58 -4.47
C GLN A 90 -14.46 -18.54 -3.80
N LYS A 91 -14.51 -18.44 -2.47
CA LYS A 91 -13.63 -17.57 -1.70
C LYS A 91 -12.16 -17.96 -1.90
N ASP A 92 -11.82 -19.25 -1.91
CA ASP A 92 -10.47 -19.75 -2.18
C ASP A 92 -9.97 -19.38 -3.58
N ILE A 93 -10.84 -19.49 -4.59
CA ILE A 93 -10.51 -19.06 -5.96
C ILE A 93 -10.28 -17.55 -6.01
N ILE A 94 -11.15 -16.78 -5.37
CA ILE A 94 -11.03 -15.32 -5.29
C ILE A 94 -9.72 -14.93 -4.60
N GLU A 95 -9.38 -15.59 -3.49
CA GLU A 95 -8.16 -15.38 -2.74
C GLU A 95 -6.93 -15.57 -3.63
N ARG A 96 -6.87 -16.69 -4.35
CA ARG A 96 -5.79 -17.00 -5.31
C ARG A 96 -5.72 -16.05 -6.49
N ILE A 97 -6.80 -15.36 -6.85
CA ILE A 97 -6.81 -14.34 -7.92
C ILE A 97 -6.30 -13.00 -7.39
N ILE A 98 -6.65 -12.65 -6.16
CA ILE A 98 -6.23 -11.39 -5.53
C ILE A 98 -4.73 -11.46 -5.19
N SER A 99 -4.28 -12.60 -4.66
CA SER A 99 -2.90 -12.87 -4.31
C SER A 99 -2.08 -13.36 -5.52
N GLN A 100 -2.15 -12.66 -6.65
CA GLN A 100 -1.30 -12.98 -7.81
C GLN A 100 -0.22 -11.92 -8.03
N ASN A 101 1.00 -12.40 -8.25
CA ASN A 101 2.20 -11.64 -8.63
C ASN A 101 2.79 -10.75 -7.52
N ASN A 102 4.12 -10.59 -7.55
CA ASN A 102 4.89 -9.74 -6.64
C ASN A 102 4.59 -10.00 -5.15
N ILE A 103 4.52 -11.28 -4.78
CA ILE A 103 4.27 -11.71 -3.40
C ILE A 103 5.57 -12.14 -2.75
N ILE A 104 5.66 -11.87 -1.45
CA ILE A 104 6.66 -12.44 -0.56
C ILE A 104 5.90 -13.20 0.52
N ASP A 105 6.33 -14.43 0.80
CA ASP A 105 5.79 -15.19 1.91
C ASP A 105 6.40 -14.70 3.23
N LEU A 106 5.56 -14.62 4.27
CA LEU A 106 6.01 -14.19 5.60
C LEU A 106 7.15 -15.06 6.13
N SER A 107 7.15 -16.35 5.78
CA SER A 107 8.18 -17.33 6.15
C SER A 107 9.56 -17.01 5.59
N ASP A 108 9.67 -16.16 4.57
CA ASP A 108 10.94 -15.84 3.92
C ASP A 108 11.61 -14.60 4.52
N ILE A 109 10.90 -13.88 5.39
CA ILE A 109 11.33 -12.60 5.94
C ILE A 109 12.09 -12.82 7.25
N VAL A 110 13.27 -12.22 7.37
CA VAL A 110 14.08 -12.24 8.61
C VAL A 110 14.11 -10.93 9.35
N LYS A 111 13.89 -9.81 8.65
CA LYS A 111 13.98 -8.47 9.24
C LYS A 111 12.97 -7.55 8.58
N ILE A 112 12.33 -6.72 9.40
CA ILE A 112 11.34 -5.74 8.98
C ILE A 112 11.71 -4.39 9.59
N GLU A 113 11.73 -3.36 8.75
CA GLU A 113 12.13 -2.00 9.10
C GLU A 113 11.15 -0.97 8.53
N THR A 114 11.15 0.24 9.09
CA THR A 114 10.37 1.37 8.55
C THR A 114 10.79 1.70 7.12
N CYS A 115 9.81 1.87 6.23
CA CYS A 115 10.05 2.23 4.83
C CYS A 115 10.21 3.75 4.65
N VAL A 116 11.37 4.18 4.14
CA VAL A 116 11.61 5.60 3.78
C VAL A 116 10.82 6.05 2.54
N TYR A 117 10.38 5.12 1.70
CA TYR A 117 9.64 5.42 0.48
C TYR A 117 8.12 5.51 0.70
N SER A 118 7.63 5.22 1.92
CA SER A 118 6.20 5.24 2.21
C SER A 118 5.66 6.66 2.26
N PHE A 119 4.71 6.98 1.38
CA PHE A 119 4.07 8.29 1.41
C PHE A 119 3.07 8.39 2.57
N PRO A 120 3.11 9.46 3.40
CA PRO A 120 2.23 9.61 4.55
C PRO A 120 0.74 9.62 4.17
N GLU A 121 -0.09 8.87 4.91
CA GLU A 121 -1.54 8.77 4.66
C GLU A 121 -2.25 10.12 4.67
N LYS A 122 -1.84 11.02 5.59
CA LYS A 122 -2.38 12.40 5.69
C LYS A 122 -2.31 13.16 4.35
N LEU A 123 -1.35 12.77 3.50
CA LEU A 123 -1.03 13.39 2.22
C LEU A 123 -1.62 12.65 1.02
N ARG A 124 -2.23 11.46 1.19
CA ARG A 124 -2.83 10.66 0.10
C ARG A 124 -4.20 11.15 -0.35
N LYS A 125 -4.77 12.19 0.27
CA LYS A 125 -6.03 12.85 -0.16
C LYS A 125 -5.91 13.65 -1.47
N ILE A 126 -4.89 13.37 -2.28
CA ILE A 126 -4.62 14.01 -3.57
C ILE A 126 -5.75 13.66 -4.53
N LYS A 127 -6.30 14.66 -5.21
CA LYS A 127 -7.27 14.43 -6.27
C LYS A 127 -6.52 14.28 -7.59
N PHE A 128 -6.48 13.06 -8.12
CA PHE A 128 -5.84 12.75 -9.40
C PHE A 128 -6.71 13.09 -10.63
N ASN A 129 -7.40 14.22 -10.58
CA ASN A 129 -8.28 14.70 -11.65
C ASN A 129 -8.01 16.20 -11.85
N PRO A 130 -7.77 16.69 -13.08
CA PRO A 130 -7.75 15.97 -14.37
C PRO A 130 -6.47 15.18 -14.67
N THR A 131 -5.43 15.31 -13.84
CA THR A 131 -4.16 14.59 -14.06
C THR A 131 -3.69 13.85 -12.81
N HIS A 132 -2.82 12.85 -13.02
CA HIS A 132 -2.16 12.14 -11.94
C HIS A 132 -0.93 12.89 -11.38
N TYR A 133 -0.66 14.12 -11.83
CA TYR A 133 0.53 14.86 -11.40
C TYR A 133 0.22 15.77 -10.21
N PHE A 134 1.22 16.01 -9.36
CA PHE A 134 1.10 16.93 -8.25
C PHE A 134 2.45 17.55 -7.89
N LEU A 135 2.38 18.73 -7.29
CA LEU A 135 3.53 19.46 -6.78
C LEU A 135 3.51 19.40 -5.26
N VAL A 136 4.67 19.15 -4.66
CA VAL A 136 4.83 19.09 -3.20
C VAL A 136 5.70 20.25 -2.77
N ARG A 137 5.29 20.95 -1.69
CA ARG A 137 6.11 21.93 -0.98
C ARG A 137 6.62 21.33 0.33
N PHE A 138 7.92 21.47 0.56
CA PHE A 138 8.58 21.11 1.82
C PHE A 138 8.68 22.34 2.74
N ASP A 139 8.93 22.08 4.02
CA ASP A 139 9.07 23.10 5.07
C ASP A 139 10.22 24.09 4.81
N ASP A 140 11.28 23.67 4.13
CA ASP A 140 12.38 24.51 3.67
C ASP A 140 12.03 25.42 2.48
N GLY A 141 10.78 25.37 2.01
CA GLY A 141 10.26 26.18 0.91
C GLY A 141 10.56 25.62 -0.48
N SER A 142 11.26 24.49 -0.58
CA SER A 142 11.51 23.85 -1.88
C SER A 142 10.27 23.14 -2.42
N PHE A 143 10.26 22.96 -3.74
CA PHE A 143 9.17 22.33 -4.48
C PHE A 143 9.67 21.15 -5.30
N GLU A 144 8.93 20.04 -5.31
CA GLU A 144 9.26 18.85 -6.10
C GLU A 144 8.03 18.29 -6.83
N ASN A 145 8.24 17.89 -8.08
CA ASN A 145 7.20 17.33 -8.95
C ASN A 145 7.04 15.83 -8.68
N PHE A 146 5.80 15.36 -8.62
CA PHE A 146 5.49 13.94 -8.47
C PHE A 146 4.42 13.49 -9.46
N ARG A 147 4.47 12.20 -9.81
CA ARG A 147 3.39 11.50 -10.50
C ARG A 147 2.75 10.49 -9.54
N GLY A 148 1.46 10.64 -9.34
CA GLY A 148 0.58 9.77 -8.57
C GLY A 148 0.80 8.29 -8.87
N SER A 149 0.84 7.51 -7.79
CA SER A 149 1.00 6.07 -7.77
C SER A 149 -0.15 5.44 -6.99
N GLU A 150 -0.67 4.32 -7.48
CA GLU A 150 -1.67 3.50 -6.79
C GLU A 150 -1.10 2.80 -5.55
N THR A 151 0.22 2.69 -5.47
CA THR A 151 0.97 1.96 -4.44
C THR A 151 1.31 2.85 -3.24
N GLY A 152 1.36 4.15 -3.52
CA GLY A 152 1.89 5.25 -2.72
C GLY A 152 3.20 4.96 -1.96
N PHE A 153 4.11 4.21 -2.59
CA PHE A 153 5.54 4.41 -2.42
C PHE A 153 6.04 5.37 -3.49
N TYR A 154 6.91 6.30 -3.15
CA TYR A 154 7.51 7.25 -4.10
C TYR A 154 9.01 7.35 -3.94
N GLU A 155 9.69 7.74 -5.01
CA GLU A 155 11.06 8.25 -4.91
C GLU A 155 11.13 9.42 -3.92
N VAL A 156 12.06 9.33 -2.98
CA VAL A 156 12.36 10.43 -2.05
C VAL A 156 13.34 11.38 -2.76
N PRO A 157 13.01 12.67 -2.91
CA PRO A 157 13.94 13.64 -3.48
C PRO A 157 15.21 13.77 -2.62
N PHE A 158 16.33 14.12 -3.24
CA PHE A 158 17.61 14.21 -2.52
C PHE A 158 17.56 15.22 -1.37
N GLY A 159 17.98 14.79 -0.18
CA GLY A 159 17.98 15.63 1.02
C GLY A 159 16.58 15.97 1.56
N LYS A 160 15.54 15.24 1.14
CA LYS A 160 14.15 15.42 1.61
C LYS A 160 13.67 14.25 2.43
N GLU A 161 12.67 14.52 3.26
CA GLU A 161 11.90 13.55 4.04
C GLU A 161 10.41 13.87 3.86
N PHE A 162 9.57 12.85 3.71
CA PHE A 162 8.14 13.07 3.44
C PHE A 162 7.40 13.65 4.65
N GLU A 163 7.95 13.49 5.84
CA GLU A 163 7.48 14.09 7.09
C GLU A 163 7.46 15.62 7.02
N ASN A 164 8.40 16.20 6.28
CA ASN A 164 8.61 17.64 6.12
C ASN A 164 7.74 18.25 5.03
N ILE A 165 6.85 17.47 4.40
CA ILE A 165 5.87 18.00 3.45
C ILE A 165 4.85 18.85 4.21
N VAL A 166 4.71 20.09 3.76
CA VAL A 166 3.75 21.06 4.31
C VAL A 166 2.52 21.20 3.44
N GLU A 167 2.63 21.02 2.12
CA GLU A 167 1.53 21.28 1.19
C GLU A 167 1.64 20.46 -0.09
N ILE A 168 0.48 20.15 -0.68
CA ILE A 168 0.36 19.43 -1.96
C ILE A 168 -0.61 20.15 -2.87
N PHE A 169 -0.16 20.45 -4.08
CA PHE A 169 -0.95 21.06 -5.14
C PHE A 169 -1.29 20.00 -6.18
N SER A 170 -2.57 19.62 -6.25
CA SER A 170 -3.05 18.63 -7.21
C SER A 170 -3.02 19.20 -8.63
N SER A 171 -2.76 18.35 -9.63
CA SER A 171 -2.69 18.74 -11.05
C SER A 171 -1.83 19.98 -11.29
N THR A 172 -0.71 20.09 -10.60
CA THR A 172 0.21 21.23 -10.66
C THR A 172 1.63 20.70 -10.78
N LEU A 173 2.48 21.36 -11.56
CA LEU A 173 3.89 21.03 -11.74
C LEU A 173 4.76 22.29 -11.84
N MET A 174 6.03 22.16 -11.49
CA MET A 174 7.06 23.19 -11.64
C MET A 174 7.92 22.94 -12.89
N LEU A 175 8.16 24.00 -13.64
CA LEU A 175 9.08 24.03 -14.77
C LEU A 175 10.53 24.24 -14.30
N GLN A 176 11.51 23.96 -15.16
CA GLN A 176 12.94 24.13 -14.87
C GLN A 176 13.33 25.60 -14.62
N ASN A 177 12.61 26.55 -15.20
CA ASN A 177 12.79 27.98 -14.97
C ASN A 177 12.20 28.47 -13.63
N GLY A 178 11.53 27.58 -12.89
CA GLY A 178 10.92 27.85 -11.60
C GLY A 178 9.43 28.24 -11.66
N ASP A 179 8.85 28.40 -12.85
CA ASP A 179 7.43 28.70 -13.00
C ASP A 179 6.58 27.50 -12.57
N ILE A 180 5.46 27.78 -11.89
CA ILE A 180 4.49 26.77 -11.49
C ILE A 180 3.28 26.86 -12.42
N ILE A 181 2.90 25.73 -13.01
CA ILE A 181 1.76 25.63 -13.91
C ILE A 181 0.72 24.64 -13.41
N GLU A 182 -0.54 24.98 -13.59
CA GLU A 182 -1.67 24.08 -13.39
C GLU A 182 -1.93 23.29 -14.68
N LEU A 183 -2.09 21.98 -14.56
CA LEU A 183 -2.44 21.07 -15.65
C LEU A 183 -3.96 20.85 -15.66
N LYS A 184 -4.65 21.49 -16.59
CA LYS A 184 -6.11 21.36 -16.75
C LYS A 184 -6.47 20.15 -17.60
N ASN A 185 -5.53 19.65 -18.41
CA ASN A 185 -5.70 18.49 -19.26
C ASN A 185 -4.34 17.88 -19.66
N TYR A 186 -4.38 16.76 -20.37
CA TYR A 186 -3.18 16.08 -20.86
C TYR A 186 -2.33 16.92 -21.83
N MET A 187 -2.93 17.80 -22.63
CA MET A 187 -2.18 18.64 -23.58
C MET A 187 -1.31 19.67 -22.86
N ASP A 188 -1.75 20.18 -21.71
CA ASP A 188 -0.92 21.09 -20.90
C ASP A 188 0.37 20.40 -20.45
N TRP A 189 0.29 19.12 -20.09
CA TRP A 189 1.48 18.31 -19.78
C TRP A 189 2.35 18.11 -21.03
N LYS A 190 1.75 17.64 -22.14
CA LYS A 190 2.49 17.33 -23.37
C LYS A 190 3.23 18.56 -23.93
N ASN A 191 2.62 19.74 -23.86
CA ASN A 191 3.21 20.97 -24.37
C ASN A 191 4.41 21.46 -23.53
N ASN A 192 4.52 21.01 -22.28
CA ASN A 192 5.55 21.44 -21.34
C ASN A 192 6.50 20.29 -20.94
N GLU A 193 6.35 19.09 -21.51
CA GLU A 193 7.07 17.88 -21.10
C GLU A 193 8.58 18.07 -20.99
N ALA A 194 9.18 18.70 -22.02
CA ALA A 194 10.62 18.96 -22.07
C ALA A 194 11.11 20.00 -21.03
N ASN A 195 10.21 20.83 -20.51
CA ASN A 195 10.52 21.95 -19.63
C ASN A 195 10.24 21.64 -18.16
N PHE A 196 9.66 20.49 -17.82
CA PHE A 196 9.40 20.15 -16.42
C PHE A 196 10.70 19.94 -15.64
N LYS A 197 10.71 20.40 -14.39
CA LYS A 197 11.65 19.90 -13.39
C LYS A 197 11.43 18.38 -13.23
N LYS A 198 12.49 17.65 -12.82
CA LYS A 198 12.44 16.20 -12.55
C LYS A 198 11.13 15.82 -11.85
N ILE A 199 10.42 14.86 -12.43
CA ILE A 199 9.21 14.25 -11.86
C ILE A 199 9.63 12.97 -11.13
N HIS A 200 9.29 12.87 -9.84
CA HIS A 200 9.52 11.68 -9.01
C HIS A 200 8.36 10.71 -9.17
N PHE A 201 8.67 9.43 -9.41
CA PHE A 201 7.70 8.39 -9.73
C PHE A 201 7.41 7.48 -8.54
N GLY A 202 6.31 6.74 -8.66
CA GLY A 202 6.00 5.65 -7.76
C GLY A 202 7.04 4.54 -7.84
N LYS A 203 7.34 3.91 -6.69
CA LYS A 203 8.24 2.75 -6.66
C LYS A 203 7.47 1.43 -6.82
N PRO A 204 8.07 0.43 -7.50
CA PRO A 204 7.55 -0.93 -7.47
C PRO A 204 7.62 -1.45 -6.04
N PHE A 205 6.74 -2.40 -5.73
CA PHE A 205 6.59 -2.95 -4.39
C PHE A 205 6.19 -4.41 -4.46
N PHE A 206 6.40 -5.11 -3.36
CA PHE A 206 5.90 -6.46 -3.13
C PHE A 206 4.80 -6.45 -2.08
N THR A 207 3.96 -7.47 -2.08
CA THR A 207 2.92 -7.66 -1.08
C THR A 207 3.20 -8.88 -0.23
N CYS A 208 3.05 -8.72 1.09
CA CYS A 208 2.91 -9.82 2.03
C CYS A 208 1.45 -9.83 2.49
N TYR A 209 0.75 -10.94 2.24
CA TYR A 209 -0.64 -11.09 2.62
C TYR A 209 -0.77 -11.78 3.97
N PHE A 210 -1.79 -11.39 4.72
CA PHE A 210 -2.19 -11.98 6.00
C PHE A 210 -3.63 -12.47 5.95
N GLY A 211 -3.90 -13.48 6.78
CA GLY A 211 -5.20 -14.10 6.95
C GLY A 211 -5.84 -14.58 5.65
N GLY A 212 -7.16 -14.75 5.68
CA GLY A 212 -7.94 -15.28 4.57
C GLY A 212 -9.41 -14.96 4.70
N SER A 213 -10.28 -15.74 4.07
CA SER A 213 -11.72 -15.47 4.00
C SER A 213 -12.50 -15.59 5.33
N HIS A 214 -11.88 -16.13 6.38
CA HIS A 214 -12.48 -16.32 7.70
C HIS A 214 -12.40 -15.10 8.61
N GLU A 215 -11.57 -14.12 8.25
CA GLU A 215 -11.35 -12.88 9.00
C GLU A 215 -11.69 -11.72 8.08
N LYS A 216 -12.36 -10.68 8.58
CA LYS A 216 -12.82 -9.56 7.75
C LYS A 216 -11.67 -8.68 7.31
N ASP A 217 -10.78 -8.28 8.20
CA ASP A 217 -9.67 -7.39 7.88
C ASP A 217 -8.63 -7.36 9.01
N PHE A 218 -7.60 -6.53 8.81
CA PHE A 218 -6.53 -6.28 9.76
C PHE A 218 -7.06 -5.75 11.11
N GLU A 219 -8.12 -4.94 11.11
CA GLU A 219 -8.68 -4.35 12.34
C GLU A 219 -9.39 -5.40 13.19
N GLU A 220 -10.21 -6.24 12.56
CA GLU A 220 -10.90 -7.34 13.26
C GLU A 220 -9.88 -8.30 13.87
N LYS A 221 -8.82 -8.65 13.11
CA LYS A 221 -7.77 -9.53 13.58
C LYS A 221 -7.00 -8.92 14.76
N LEU A 222 -6.53 -7.67 14.63
CA LEU A 222 -5.87 -6.95 15.73
C LEU A 222 -6.74 -6.88 16.99
N ALA A 223 -8.06 -6.70 16.85
CA ALA A 223 -8.97 -6.67 17.98
C ALA A 223 -8.99 -8.01 18.74
N LYS A 224 -9.04 -9.13 18.03
CA LYS A 224 -8.96 -10.49 18.63
C LYS A 224 -7.61 -10.73 19.31
N THR A 225 -6.53 -10.36 18.64
CA THR A 225 -5.16 -10.52 19.15
C THR A 225 -4.91 -9.70 20.42
N ARG A 226 -5.40 -8.45 20.48
CA ARG A 226 -5.26 -7.58 21.66
C ARG A 226 -6.02 -8.05 22.90
N ILE A 227 -7.09 -8.83 22.72
CA ILE A 227 -7.82 -9.46 23.83
C ILE A 227 -6.95 -10.57 24.43
N ASN A 228 -6.29 -11.37 23.60
CA ASN A 228 -5.47 -12.51 24.04
C ASN A 228 -4.14 -12.11 24.72
N PHE A 229 -3.60 -10.93 24.44
CA PHE A 229 -2.39 -10.41 25.10
C PHE A 229 -2.66 -9.64 26.41
N ARG A 230 -3.92 -9.59 26.87
CA ARG A 230 -4.33 -8.95 28.13
C ARG A 230 -4.65 -9.96 29.26
N GLU A 231 -4.50 -11.25 29.01
CA GLU A 231 -4.54 -12.33 30.00
C GLU A 231 -3.11 -12.76 30.39
#